data_AF-A0A8C4QIG0-F1
#
_entry.id   AF-A0A8C4QIG0-F1
#
_cell.length_a   1.000
_cell.length_b   1.000
_cell.length_c   1.000
_cell.angle_alpha   90.00
_cell.angle_beta   90.00
_cell.angle_gamma   90.00
#
_symmetry.space_group_name_H-M   'P 1'
#
loop_
_entity.id
_entity.type
_entity.pdbx_description
1 polymer ?
#
loop_
_entity_poly.entity_id
_entity_poly.type
_entity_poly.pdbx_seq_one_letter_code
_entity_poly.pdbx_strand_id
1 'polypeptide(L)' 'MEAAKLGLDPYSIQPPKNYPGTKEEPTLVPSVENKRLVACLCEEDSTGIAYFWLHEGDSQRCHNCGSYYKLVPQEMP' A
#
# COMPACT_ATOMS: atom_id res chain seq x y z
N MET A 1 -12.14 -15.88 -11.46
CA MET A 1 -10.82 -16.48 -11.17
C MET A 1 -9.82 -16.39 -12.34
N GLU A 2 -10.15 -15.73 -13.46
CA GLU A 2 -9.23 -15.63 -14.61
C GLU A 2 -8.02 -14.72 -14.34
N ALA A 3 -8.21 -13.58 -13.66
CA ALA A 3 -7.12 -12.69 -13.26
C ALA A 3 -6.07 -13.41 -12.38
N ALA A 4 -6.52 -14.29 -11.47
CA ALA A 4 -5.63 -15.08 -10.62
C ALA A 4 -4.77 -16.07 -11.44
N LYS A 5 -5.28 -16.60 -12.56
CA LYS A 5 -4.50 -17.46 -13.47
C LYS A 5 -3.36 -16.69 -14.16
N LEU A 6 -3.52 -15.38 -14.32
CA LEU A 6 -2.52 -14.46 -14.86
C LEU A 6 -1.60 -13.87 -13.76
N GLY A 7 -1.78 -14.29 -12.50
CA GLY A 7 -1.00 -13.77 -11.37
C GLY A 7 -1.38 -12.34 -10.95
N LEU A 8 -2.52 -11.82 -11.41
CA LEU A 8 -3.03 -10.50 -11.06
C LEU A 8 -4.00 -10.59 -9.87
N ASP A 9 -3.98 -9.57 -9.01
CA ASP A 9 -4.91 -9.43 -7.88
C ASP A 9 -5.63 -8.07 -7.91
N PRO A 10 -6.50 -7.82 -8.91
CA PRO A 10 -7.22 -6.55 -9.04
C PRO A 10 -8.15 -6.26 -7.86
N TYR A 11 -8.58 -7.30 -7.14
CA TYR A 11 -9.56 -7.22 -6.06
C TYR A 11 -8.94 -7.29 -4.65
N SER A 12 -7.61 -7.21 -4.53
CA SER A 12 -6.89 -7.22 -3.23
C SER A 12 -7.28 -8.41 -2.33
N ILE A 13 -7.42 -9.61 -2.92
CA ILE A 13 -7.77 -10.84 -2.19
C ILE A 13 -6.53 -11.38 -1.45
N GLN A 14 -5.35 -11.17 -2.01
CA GLN A 14 -4.08 -11.58 -1.41
C GLN A 14 -3.56 -10.53 -0.45
N PRO A 15 -2.76 -10.92 0.57
CA PRO A 15 -2.07 -9.95 1.40
C PRO A 15 -1.17 -9.04 0.55
N PRO A 16 -0.99 -7.77 0.95
CA PRO A 16 -0.08 -6.86 0.27
C PRO A 16 1.35 -7.41 0.21
N LYS A 17 2.10 -7.03 -0.83
CA LYS A 17 3.51 -7.37 -0.94
C LYS A 17 4.32 -6.63 0.14
N ASN A 18 5.33 -7.30 0.67
CA ASN A 18 6.28 -6.68 1.59
C ASN A 18 7.30 -5.84 0.80
N TYR A 19 7.50 -4.60 1.23
CA TYR A 19 8.48 -3.67 0.70
C TYR A 19 9.40 -3.18 1.82
N PRO A 20 10.65 -2.76 1.50
CA PRO A 20 11.56 -2.18 2.50
C PRO A 20 11.00 -0.90 3.16
N GLY A 21 10.15 -0.15 2.44
CA GLY A 21 9.55 1.09 2.94
C GLY A 21 10.57 2.23 3.06
N THR A 22 11.66 2.19 2.29
CA THR A 22 12.67 3.25 2.22
C THR A 22 12.23 4.35 1.25
N LYS A 23 12.97 5.46 1.20
CA LYS A 23 12.64 6.56 0.30
C LYS A 23 12.79 6.14 -1.17
N GLU A 24 13.80 5.33 -1.44
CA GLU A 24 14.15 4.80 -2.76
C GLU A 24 13.23 3.64 -3.16
N GLU A 25 12.82 2.81 -2.19
CA GLU A 25 11.93 1.67 -2.36
C GLU A 25 10.69 1.76 -1.44
N PRO A 26 9.75 2.69 -1.74
CA PRO A 26 8.55 2.85 -0.96
C PRO A 26 7.58 1.69 -1.16
N THR A 27 6.70 1.48 -0.19
CA THR A 27 5.57 0.56 -0.33
C THR A 27 4.61 1.07 -1.40
N LEU A 28 4.43 0.31 -2.48
CA LEU A 28 3.54 0.68 -3.58
C LEU A 28 2.10 0.28 -3.23
N VAL A 29 1.20 1.26 -3.24
CA VAL A 29 -0.20 1.09 -2.86
C VAL A 29 -1.07 1.35 -4.09
N PRO A 30 -1.63 0.30 -4.72
CA PRO A 30 -2.48 0.48 -5.89
C PRO A 30 -3.79 1.17 -5.54
N SER A 31 -4.32 2.02 -6.41
CA SER A 31 -5.60 2.69 -6.21
C SER A 31 -6.26 3.02 -7.54
N VAL A 32 -7.58 2.87 -7.60
CA VAL A 32 -8.41 3.32 -8.74
C VAL A 32 -8.76 4.81 -8.63
N GLU A 33 -8.67 5.35 -7.42
CA GLU A 33 -8.89 6.77 -7.09
C GLU A 33 -7.57 7.48 -6.75
N ASN A 34 -7.62 8.80 -6.63
CA ASN A 34 -6.49 9.66 -6.26
C ASN A 34 -6.07 9.58 -4.77
N LYS A 35 -6.71 8.72 -3.97
CA LYS A 35 -6.31 8.43 -2.58
C LYS A 35 -6.79 7.06 -2.12
N ARG A 36 -6.04 6.42 -1.23
CA ARG A 36 -6.39 5.14 -0.57
C ARG A 36 -6.08 5.19 0.92
N LEU A 37 -6.96 4.59 1.73
CA LEU A 37 -6.70 4.42 3.15
C LEU A 37 -5.60 3.37 3.35
N VAL A 38 -4.55 3.73 4.07
CA VAL A 38 -3.43 2.84 4.42
C VAL A 38 -3.48 2.50 5.90
N ALA A 39 -3.24 1.24 6.21
CA ALA A 39 -3.03 0.71 7.55
C ALA A 39 -1.55 0.31 7.67
N CYS A 40 -0.80 0.98 8.54
CA CYS A 40 0.59 0.65 8.81
C CYS A 40 0.69 -0.05 10.18
N LEU A 41 1.05 -1.33 10.14
CA LEU A 41 1.51 -2.07 11.30
C LEU A 41 3.02 -1.84 11.43
N CYS A 42 3.43 -1.01 12.40
CA CYS A 42 4.81 -0.52 12.48
C CYS A 42 5.82 -1.60 12.89
N GLU A 43 5.38 -2.54 13.72
CA GLU A 43 6.15 -3.65 14.25
C GLU A 43 5.26 -4.90 14.22
N GLU A 44 5.82 -6.09 13.98
CA GLU A 44 5.08 -7.33 13.77
C GLU A 44 4.10 -7.66 14.90
N ASP A 45 4.50 -7.40 16.15
CA ASP A 45 3.70 -7.69 17.35
C ASP A 45 2.90 -6.49 17.86
N SER A 46 2.86 -5.38 17.11
CA SER A 46 2.13 -4.19 17.55
C SER A 46 0.61 -4.43 17.52
N THR A 47 -0.09 -4.00 18.57
CA THR A 47 -1.56 -4.01 18.59
C THR A 47 -2.18 -2.74 18.01
N GLY A 48 -1.36 -1.70 17.80
CA GLY A 48 -1.78 -0.41 17.27
C GLY A 48 -1.55 -0.31 15.76
N ILE A 49 -2.57 0.12 15.03
CA ILE A 49 -2.49 0.37 13.59
C ILE A 49 -2.49 1.88 13.34
N ALA A 50 -1.46 2.37 12.64
CA ALA A 50 -1.44 3.75 12.18
C ALA A 50 -2.23 3.87 10.87
N TYR A 51 -3.36 4.58 10.91
CA TYR A 51 -4.20 4.83 9.75
C TYR A 51 -3.97 6.22 9.19
N PHE A 52 -3.82 6.32 7.87
CA PHE A 52 -3.73 7.61 7.19
C PHE A 52 -4.21 7.51 5.74
N TRP A 53 -4.65 8.64 5.20
CA TRP A 53 -4.95 8.78 3.78
C TRP A 53 -3.63 8.96 3.01
N LEU A 54 -3.37 8.03 2.09
CA LEU A 54 -2.32 8.16 1.09
C LEU A 54 -2.94 8.79 -0.15
N HIS A 55 -2.40 9.91 -0.57
CA HIS A 55 -2.80 10.69 -1.73
C HIS A 55 -1.88 10.43 -2.91
N GLU A 56 -2.38 10.69 -4.11
CA GLU A 56 -1.59 10.68 -5.34
C GLU A 56 -0.47 11.73 -5.29
N GLY A 57 0.68 11.41 -5.90
CA GLY A 57 1.84 12.30 -6.02
C GLY A 57 3.10 11.72 -5.40
N ASP A 58 3.79 12.54 -4.62
CA ASP A 58 5.02 12.16 -3.92
C ASP A 58 4.77 11.14 -2.81
N SER A 59 5.82 10.39 -2.45
CA SER A 59 5.70 9.41 -1.38
C SER A 59 5.43 10.09 -0.03
N GLN A 60 4.49 9.52 0.71
CA GLN A 60 4.15 9.96 2.06
C GLN A 60 4.70 8.98 3.10
N ARG A 61 4.85 9.44 4.33
CA ARG A 61 5.43 8.64 5.42
C ARG A 61 4.37 8.31 6.46
N CYS A 62 4.46 7.11 7.04
CA CYS A 62 3.74 6.80 8.27
C CYS A 62 4.20 7.73 9.40
N HIS A 63 3.26 8.35 10.12
CA HIS A 63 3.57 9.28 11.20
C HIS A 63 4.20 8.60 12.43
N ASN A 64 4.06 7.27 12.58
CA ASN A 64 4.63 6.52 13.69
C ASN A 64 6.04 5.99 13.39
N CYS A 65 6.21 5.17 12.33
CA CYS A 65 7.50 4.53 12.02
C CYS A 65 8.32 5.23 10.93
N GLY A 66 7.72 6.14 10.18
CA GLY A 66 8.41 6.88 9.12
C GLY A 66 8.61 6.11 7.80
N SER A 67 8.10 4.87 7.67
CA SER A 67 8.13 4.11 6.41
C SER A 67 7.42 4.85 5.28
N TYR A 68 7.97 4.76 4.07
CA TYR A 68 7.45 5.44 2.89
C TYR A 68 6.42 4.60 2.15
N TYR A 69 5.37 5.27 1.67
CA TYR A 69 4.29 4.73 0.87
C TYR A 69 4.09 5.61 -0.36
N LYS A 70 3.81 4.99 -1.51
CA LYS A 70 3.52 5.70 -2.76
C LYS A 70 2.27 5.14 -3.40
N LEU A 71 1.32 6.02 -3.70
CA LEU A 71 0.12 5.64 -4.44
C LEU A 71 0.51 5.34 -5.89
N VAL A 72 0.03 4.23 -6.45
CA VAL A 72 0.17 3.90 -7.87
C VAL A 72 -1.22 3.71 -8.48
N PRO A 73 -1.48 4.27 -9.67
CA PRO A 73 -2.76 4.06 -10.34
C PRO A 73 -2.92 2.58 -10.70
N GLN A 74 -4.10 2.03 -10.46
CA GLN A 74 -4.49 0.68 -10.85
C GLN A 74 -5.79 0.74 -11.65
N GLU A 75 -5.81 0.12 -12.82
CA GLU A 75 -7.03 -0.07 -13.59
C GLU A 75 -7.74 -1.35 -13.13
N MET A 76 -9.08 -1.31 -13.07
CA MET A 76 -9.89 -2.50 -12.85
C MET A 76 -10.26 -3.14 -14.19
N PRO A 77 -10.25 -4.48 -14.27
CA PRO A 77 -10.72 -5.21 -15.45
C PRO A 77 -12.25 -5.15 -15.61
#